data_AF-A0A365TG27-F1
#
_entry.id   AF-A0A365TG27-F1
#
_cell.length_a   1.000
_cell.length_b   1.000
_cell.length_c   1.000
_cell.angle_alpha   90.00
_cell.angle_beta   90.00
_cell.angle_gamma   90.00
#
_symmetry.space_group_name_H-M   'P 1'
#
loop_
_entity.id
_entity.type
_entity.pdbx_description
1 polymer ?
#
loop_
_entity_poly.entity_id
_entity_poly.type
_entity_poly.pdbx_seq_one_letter_code
_entity_poly.pdbx_strand_id
1 'polypeptide(L)'
;MNQIVDALGGTELQDEVRLALADDSTVEGTVTVVDYAPEESLHVEIERTDGETVRYRVLSNYTDDAWETPKLERTEPTAPDAEWETLAAVDSVTVLD
;
A
#
# COMPACT_ATOMS: atom_id res chain seq x y z
N MET A 1 11.75 8.36 10.81
CA MET A 1 10.45 7.75 11.11
C MET A 1 9.48 8.20 10.04
N ASN A 2 8.92 7.26 9.28
CA ASN A 2 8.07 7.56 8.13
C ASN A 2 6.63 7.29 8.55
N GLN A 3 5.85 8.36 8.75
CA GLN A 3 4.49 8.29 9.30
C GLN A 3 3.56 7.39 8.46
N ILE A 4 3.81 7.29 7.15
CA ILE A 4 3.05 6.40 6.27
C ILE A 4 3.35 4.94 6.58
N VAL A 5 4.63 4.61 6.80
CA VAL A 5 5.05 3.26 7.15
C VAL A 5 4.53 2.88 8.53
N ASP A 6 4.60 3.77 9.50
CA ASP A 6 4.06 3.51 10.84
C ASP A 6 2.54 3.31 10.81
N ALA A 7 1.80 4.11 10.01
CA ALA A 7 0.37 3.95 9.85
C ALA A 7 -0.01 2.62 9.19
N LEU A 8 0.62 2.27 8.06
CA LEU A 8 0.35 1.04 7.33
C LEU A 8 0.86 -0.21 8.05
N GLY A 9 1.98 -0.14 8.75
CA GLY A 9 2.49 -1.24 9.57
C GLY A 9 1.63 -1.51 10.81
N GLY A 10 0.79 -0.55 11.21
CA GLY A 10 -0.16 -0.66 12.31
C GLY A 10 -1.57 -1.09 11.92
N THR A 11 -1.88 -1.23 10.63
CA THR A 11 -3.22 -1.69 10.18
C THR A 11 -3.41 -3.19 10.43
N GLU A 12 -4.66 -3.57 10.64
CA GLU A 12 -5.10 -4.96 10.75
C GLU A 12 -5.76 -5.44 9.46
N LEU A 13 -5.91 -6.76 9.31
CA LEU A 13 -6.68 -7.32 8.22
C LEU A 13 -8.13 -6.83 8.34
N GLN A 14 -8.73 -6.47 7.20
CA GLN A 14 -10.07 -5.89 7.09
C GLN A 14 -10.21 -4.42 7.47
N ASP A 15 -9.13 -3.75 7.90
CA ASP A 15 -9.17 -2.29 8.05
C ASP A 15 -9.46 -1.63 6.70
N GLU A 16 -10.34 -0.63 6.71
CA GLU A 16 -10.56 0.23 5.55
C GLU A 16 -9.51 1.34 5.55
N VAL A 17 -8.85 1.55 4.42
CA VAL A 17 -7.82 2.57 4.27
C VAL A 17 -8.10 3.44 3.05
N ARG A 18 -7.79 4.74 3.20
CA ARG A 18 -7.73 5.72 2.12
C ARG A 18 -6.30 6.18 1.95
N LEU A 19 -5.76 5.99 0.75
CA LEU A 19 -4.45 6.47 0.33
C LEU A 19 -4.61 7.72 -0.53
N ALA A 20 -3.89 8.79 -0.20
CA ALA A 20 -3.65 9.89 -1.13
C ALA A 20 -2.29 9.69 -1.80
N LEU A 21 -2.24 9.90 -3.11
CA LEU A 21 -1.06 9.71 -3.94
C LEU A 21 -0.45 11.05 -4.32
N ALA A 22 0.83 11.06 -4.65
CA ALA A 22 1.57 12.25 -5.07
C ALA A 22 1.05 12.88 -6.39
N ASP A 23 0.22 12.17 -7.16
CA ASP A 23 -0.45 12.66 -8.38
C ASP A 23 -1.88 13.18 -8.09
N ASP A 24 -2.15 13.61 -6.85
CA ASP A 24 -3.46 14.10 -6.36
C ASP A 24 -4.61 13.07 -6.46
N SER A 25 -4.32 11.84 -6.85
CA SER A 25 -5.27 10.73 -6.94
C SER A 25 -5.47 10.05 -5.59
N THR A 26 -6.65 9.45 -5.37
CA THR A 26 -6.96 8.70 -4.14
C THR A 26 -7.36 7.26 -4.43
N VAL A 27 -6.97 6.34 -3.56
CA VAL A 27 -7.38 4.93 -3.60
C VAL A 27 -7.94 4.55 -2.24
N GLU A 28 -9.13 3.93 -2.25
CA GLU A 28 -9.79 3.42 -1.06
C GLU A 28 -9.96 1.91 -1.19
N GLY A 29 -9.77 1.20 -0.10
CA GLY A 29 -9.97 -0.23 -0.08
C GLY A 29 -9.72 -0.87 1.27
N THR A 30 -9.95 -2.17 1.32
CA THR A 30 -9.79 -2.98 2.51
C THR A 30 -8.44 -3.66 2.51
N VAL A 31 -7.74 -3.63 3.65
CA VAL A 31 -6.46 -4.30 3.85
C VAL A 31 -6.67 -5.82 3.84
N THR A 32 -5.93 -6.51 2.98
CA THR A 32 -6.01 -7.97 2.79
C THR A 32 -4.71 -8.70 3.14
N VAL A 33 -3.58 -8.00 3.13
CA VAL A 33 -2.27 -8.50 3.55
C VAL A 33 -1.53 -7.36 4.26
N VAL A 34 -0.88 -7.69 5.39
CA VAL A 34 0.07 -6.80 6.06
C VAL A 34 1.30 -7.64 6.40
N ASP A 35 2.42 -7.29 5.81
CA ASP A 35 3.74 -7.82 6.12
C ASP A 35 4.65 -6.64 6.47
N TYR A 36 4.88 -6.47 7.76
CA TYR A 36 5.69 -5.39 8.31
C TYR A 36 6.86 -5.97 9.09
N ALA A 37 8.07 -5.76 8.56
CA ALA A 37 9.33 -6.10 9.18
C ALA A 37 10.05 -4.79 9.55
N PRO A 38 10.11 -4.44 10.85
CA PRO A 38 10.80 -3.23 11.30
C PRO A 38 12.24 -3.20 10.80
N GLU A 39 12.68 -2.04 10.30
CA GLU A 39 14.04 -1.85 9.76
C GLU A 39 14.39 -2.74 8.56
N GLU A 40 13.40 -3.34 7.90
CA GLU A 40 13.59 -4.18 6.70
C GLU A 40 12.63 -3.80 5.56
N SER A 41 11.32 -4.02 5.73
CA SER A 41 10.35 -3.85 4.64
C SER A 41 8.90 -3.68 5.13
N LEU A 42 8.09 -3.07 4.27
CA LEU A 42 6.64 -2.96 4.40
C LEU A 42 6.00 -3.44 3.09
N HIS A 43 5.06 -4.37 3.20
CA HIS A 43 4.19 -4.81 2.12
C HIS A 43 2.75 -4.89 2.61
N VAL A 44 1.87 -4.09 2.01
CA VAL A 44 0.43 -4.07 2.32
C VAL A 44 -0.35 -4.27 1.04
N GLU A 45 -1.25 -5.26 0.99
CA GLU A 45 -2.19 -5.43 -0.13
C GLU A 45 -3.57 -4.89 0.21
N ILE A 46 -4.21 -4.26 -0.77
CA ILE A 46 -5.50 -3.58 -0.60
C ILE A 46 -6.44 -4.02 -1.73
N GLU A 47 -7.67 -4.38 -1.36
CA GLU A 47 -8.75 -4.69 -2.30
C GLU A 47 -9.72 -3.51 -2.37
N ARG A 48 -9.99 -3.00 -3.59
CA ARG A 48 -10.91 -1.86 -3.75
C ARG A 48 -12.36 -2.26 -3.50
N THR A 49 -13.09 -1.37 -2.83
CA THR A 49 -14.52 -1.51 -2.56
C THR A 49 -15.40 -1.27 -3.80
N ASP A 50 -14.85 -0.66 -4.86
CA ASP A 50 -15.56 -0.36 -6.11
C ASP A 50 -15.85 -1.59 -7.01
N GLY A 51 -15.47 -2.80 -6.58
CA GLY A 51 -15.71 -4.03 -7.34
C GLY A 51 -14.77 -4.24 -8.54
N GLU A 52 -13.72 -3.42 -8.66
CA GLU A 52 -12.65 -3.66 -9.61
C GLU A 52 -11.87 -4.92 -9.24
N THR A 53 -11.71 -5.83 -10.20
CA THR A 53 -10.80 -6.98 -10.07
C THR A 53 -9.38 -6.49 -10.34
N VAL A 54 -8.84 -5.60 -9.52
CA VAL A 54 -7.45 -5.12 -9.60
C VAL A 54 -6.86 -5.25 -8.20
N ARG A 55 -5.66 -5.82 -8.10
CA ARG A 55 -4.96 -5.91 -6.83
C ARG A 55 -4.04 -4.71 -6.70
N TYR A 56 -4.06 -4.10 -5.52
CA TYR A 56 -3.17 -3.00 -5.18
C TYR A 56 -2.24 -3.44 -4.08
N ARG A 57 -0.99 -2.98 -4.13
CA ARG A 57 -0.06 -3.13 -3.02
C ARG A 57 0.70 -1.84 -2.75
N VAL A 58 1.02 -1.60 -1.49
CA VAL A 58 1.97 -0.58 -1.06
C VAL A 58 3.24 -1.28 -0.64
N LEU A 59 4.36 -0.85 -1.23
CA LEU A 59 5.70 -1.38 -0.91
C LEU A 59 6.63 -0.25 -0.45
N SER A 60 7.42 -0.52 0.59
CA SER A 60 8.56 0.30 0.99
C SER A 60 9.66 -0.58 1.57
N ASN A 61 10.92 -0.21 1.37
CA ASN A 61 12.07 -0.87 1.98
C ASN A 61 12.76 0.08 2.97
N TYR A 62 13.44 -0.50 3.94
CA TYR A 62 14.36 0.24 4.79
C TYR A 62 15.79 0.08 4.25
N THR A 63 16.37 1.18 3.79
CA THR A 63 17.73 1.22 3.24
C THR A 63 18.45 2.48 3.73
N ASP A 64 19.77 2.42 3.89
CA ASP A 64 20.56 3.60 4.32
C ASP A 64 20.04 4.25 5.62
N ASP A 65 19.66 3.42 6.60
CA ASP A 65 19.10 3.84 7.90
C ASP A 65 17.83 4.72 7.78
N ALA A 66 17.07 4.56 6.69
CA ALA A 66 15.82 5.26 6.46
C ALA A 66 14.81 4.42 5.67
N TRP A 67 13.52 4.71 5.86
CA TRP A 67 12.47 4.17 5.01
C TRP A 67 12.42 4.91 3.67
N GLU A 68 12.38 4.16 2.58
CA GLU A 68 12.04 4.71 1.27
C GLU A 68 10.61 5.26 1.25
N THR A 69 10.32 6.13 0.27
CA THR A 69 8.95 6.59 0.05
C THR A 69 8.08 5.42 -0.40
N PRO A 70 6.98 5.10 0.32
CA PRO A 70 6.09 4.01 -0.05
C PRO A 70 5.47 4.27 -1.42
N LYS A 71 5.37 3.22 -2.23
CA LYS A 71 4.82 3.29 -3.59
C LYS A 71 3.60 2.41 -3.68
N LEU A 72 2.54 2.94 -4.27
CA LEU A 72 1.38 2.17 -4.67
C LEU A 72 1.66 1.53 -6.03
N GLU A 73 1.42 0.23 -6.11
CA GLU A 73 1.51 -0.55 -7.33
C GLU A 73 0.20 -1.29 -7.57
N ARG A 74 -0.10 -1.59 -8.83
CA ARG A 74 -1.27 -2.39 -9.21
C ARG A 74 -0.87 -3.58 -10.08
N THR A 75 -1.72 -4.60 -10.09
CA THR A 75 -1.60 -5.69 -11.06
C THR A 75 -2.96 -6.28 -11.42
N GLU A 76 -3.04 -6.88 -12.61
CA GLU A 76 -4.24 -7.59 -13.07
C GLU A 76 -4.30 -8.99 -12.44
N PRO A 77 -5.41 -9.38 -11.79
CA PRO A 77 -5.49 -10.63 -11.03
C PRO A 77 -5.49 -11.90 -11.90
N THR A 78 -5.74 -11.78 -13.20
CA THR A 78 -5.96 -12.92 -14.09
C THR A 78 -4.70 -13.48 -14.74
N ALA A 79 -3.54 -12.83 -14.58
CA ALA A 79 -2.28 -13.33 -15.11
C ALA A 79 -1.33 -13.72 -13.95
N PRO A 80 -0.94 -15.01 -13.83
CA PRO A 80 -0.04 -15.47 -12.77
C PRO A 80 1.37 -14.85 -12.87
N ASP A 81 1.73 -14.33 -14.04
CA ASP A 81 2.97 -13.62 -14.33
C ASP A 81 2.72 -12.13 -14.60
N ALA A 82 1.60 -11.57 -14.12
CA ALA A 82 1.33 -10.15 -14.26
C ALA A 82 2.39 -9.34 -13.51
N GLU A 83 3.06 -8.45 -14.23
CA GLU A 83 3.99 -7.51 -13.61
C GLU A 83 3.21 -6.51 -12.74
N TRP A 84 3.83 -6.08 -11.65
CA TRP A 84 3.30 -4.99 -10.84
C TRP A 84 3.70 -3.67 -11.47
N GLU A 85 2.71 -2.85 -11.78
CA GLU A 85 2.93 -1.51 -12.31
C GLU A 85 2.95 -0.51 -11.17
N THR A 86 4.05 0.21 -10.97
CA THR A 86 4.08 1.34 -10.05
C THR A 86 3.16 2.45 -10.56
N LEU A 87 2.20 2.85 -9.73
CA LEU A 87 1.27 3.94 -10.02
C LEU A 87 1.84 5.28 -9.58
N ALA A 88 2.09 5.43 -8.27
CA ALA A 88 2.56 6.68 -7.68
C ALA A 88 3.12 6.44 -6.27
N ALA A 89 3.86 7.43 -5.77
CA ALA A 89 4.21 7.49 -4.35
C ALA A 89 2.95 7.74 -3.51
N VAL A 90 2.90 7.14 -2.33
CA VAL A 90 1.89 7.43 -1.31
C VAL A 90 2.32 8.71 -0.59
N ASP A 91 1.42 9.68 -0.55
CA ASP A 91 1.63 10.97 0.12
C ASP A 91 1.04 10.98 1.53
N SER A 92 -0.13 10.33 1.70
CA SER A 92 -0.75 10.18 3.02
C SER A 92 -1.66 8.95 3.12
N VAL A 93 -1.91 8.51 4.35
CA VAL A 93 -2.78 7.37 4.68
C VAL A 93 -3.76 7.78 5.76
N THR A 94 -5.02 7.38 5.58
CA THR A 94 -6.07 7.49 6.59
C THR A 94 -6.68 6.11 6.79
N VAL A 95 -6.66 5.61 8.03
CA VAL A 95 -7.42 4.41 8.41
C VAL A 95 -8.84 4.86 8.74
N LEU A 96 -9.83 4.21 8.14
CA LEU A 96 -11.25 4.47 8.29
C LEU A 96 -11.81 3.47 9.33
N ASP A 97 -12.64 3.99 10.24
CA ASP A 97 -13.26 3.24 11.36
C ASP A 97 -14.62 2.64 10.95
#